data_AF-A0A653A4E7-F1
#
_entry.id   AF-A0A653A4E7-F1
#
_cell.length_a   1.000
_cell.length_b   1.000
_cell.length_c   1.000
_cell.angle_alpha   90.00
_cell.angle_beta   90.00
_cell.angle_gamma   90.00
#
_symmetry.space_group_name_H-M   'P 1'
#
loop_
_entity.id
_entity.type
_entity.pdbx_description
1 polymer ?
#
loop_
_entity_poly.entity_id
_entity_poly.type
_entity_poly.pdbx_seq_one_letter_code
_entity_poly.pdbx_strand_id
1 'polypeptide(L)'
;MTLEAGKRVTKWGKGYAWNPVAFVDRPQNPEDPEEALEGYTVLAGDFIRSLAGPLQTLAFTPVLLPVYEDLNDDFGKAGHVNLAAKLYALLWDTDLDLLFFTGASRTTRWGFDFSKNLLPHFEIHGEAAWVKDFPKKSFPAAGQTLSTETDVWNYLFGIRYLTQSELTVILEYYHNGEGVDPDDLENLYASIDDAYDAYQQTGDPALFGPVNQLVGGGFTWRNPLEDYLYLRLIQKEPFDILYFNPACTIITALNDGSFNLIPELSYSPVTNLELRLRSVVPVGGDKTEYGEKQNDWRVEFRLRYFF
;
A
#
# COMPACT_ATOMS: atom_id res chain seq x y z
N MET A 1 -25.08 8.18 -16.10
CA MET A 1 -24.22 9.24 -15.59
C MET A 1 -24.64 9.48 -14.16
N THR A 2 -23.69 9.40 -13.24
CA THR A 2 -23.91 9.65 -11.82
C THR A 2 -22.94 10.76 -11.41
N LEU A 3 -23.36 11.63 -10.50
CA LEU A 3 -22.50 12.64 -9.88
C LEU A 3 -22.65 12.52 -8.37
N GLU A 4 -21.54 12.45 -7.68
CA GLU A 4 -21.48 12.21 -6.24
C GLU A 4 -20.53 13.20 -5.58
N ALA A 5 -20.92 13.70 -4.41
CA ALA A 5 -20.09 14.56 -3.58
C ALA A 5 -20.14 14.05 -2.15
N GLY A 6 -18.97 13.88 -1.52
CA GLY A 6 -18.84 13.39 -0.16
C GLY A 6 -17.64 12.48 0.04
N LYS A 7 -17.57 11.86 1.22
CA LYS A 7 -16.50 10.93 1.57
C LYS A 7 -16.69 9.61 0.82
N ARG A 8 -15.73 9.24 -0.04
CA ARG A 8 -15.80 8.07 -0.91
C ARG A 8 -14.47 7.32 -0.93
N VAL A 9 -14.54 5.99 -0.84
CA VAL A 9 -13.43 5.09 -1.16
C VAL A 9 -13.56 4.74 -2.64
N THR A 10 -12.57 5.10 -3.47
CA THR A 10 -12.65 4.91 -4.92
C THR A 10 -12.24 3.50 -5.36
N LYS A 11 -11.39 2.84 -4.58
CA LYS A 11 -10.84 1.49 -4.83
C LYS A 11 -10.20 1.39 -6.21
N TRP A 12 -9.27 2.30 -6.52
CA TRP A 12 -8.47 2.23 -7.75
C TRP A 12 -7.29 1.27 -7.57
N GLY A 13 -6.96 0.50 -8.61
CA GLY A 13 -5.97 -0.58 -8.56
C GLY A 13 -6.60 -1.99 -8.46
N LYS A 14 -5.75 -3.00 -8.63
CA LYS A 14 -6.04 -4.44 -8.62
C LYS A 14 -5.18 -5.22 -7.62
N GLY A 15 -4.11 -4.64 -7.10
CA GLY A 15 -3.23 -5.26 -6.13
C GLY A 15 -3.93 -5.55 -4.80
N TYR A 16 -3.47 -6.59 -4.13
CA TYR A 16 -4.02 -7.08 -2.87
C TYR A 16 -3.33 -6.45 -1.66
N ALA A 17 -2.00 -6.32 -1.69
CA ALA A 17 -1.20 -5.78 -0.58
C ALA A 17 -0.78 -4.31 -0.79
N TRP A 18 -0.56 -3.93 -2.05
CA TRP A 18 -0.24 -2.56 -2.45
C TRP A 18 -1.05 -2.16 -3.69
N ASN A 19 -1.24 -0.85 -3.88
CA ASN A 19 -1.89 -0.30 -5.07
C ASN A 19 -1.12 0.94 -5.56
N PRO A 20 -0.05 0.79 -6.35
CA PRO A 20 0.69 1.93 -6.88
C PRO A 20 -0.15 2.91 -7.71
N VAL A 21 -1.28 2.48 -8.30
CA VAL A 21 -2.15 3.38 -9.09
C VAL A 21 -3.30 4.01 -8.29
N ALA A 22 -3.40 3.75 -6.99
CA ALA A 22 -4.45 4.25 -6.11
C ALA A 22 -4.26 5.75 -5.72
N PHE A 23 -4.18 6.63 -6.71
CA PHE A 23 -3.75 8.03 -6.55
C PHE A 23 -4.65 8.89 -5.65
N VAL A 24 -5.92 8.51 -5.51
CA VAL A 24 -6.95 9.24 -4.74
C VAL A 24 -7.58 8.37 -3.65
N ASP A 25 -6.90 7.31 -3.23
CA ASP A 25 -7.27 6.47 -2.09
C ASP A 25 -6.21 6.56 -0.98
N ARG A 26 -6.57 6.07 0.21
CA ARG A 26 -5.62 5.90 1.31
C ARG A 26 -4.56 4.87 0.93
N PRO A 27 -3.28 5.06 1.28
CA PRO A 27 -2.28 4.02 1.10
C PRO A 27 -2.69 2.75 1.83
N GLN A 28 -2.72 1.63 1.10
CA GLN A 28 -3.05 0.34 1.68
C GLN A 28 -2.00 -0.08 2.72
N ASN A 29 -2.43 -0.85 3.72
CA ASN A 29 -1.52 -1.48 4.67
C ASN A 29 -1.30 -2.95 4.24
N PRO A 30 -0.11 -3.35 3.78
CA PRO A 30 0.12 -4.74 3.38
C PRO A 30 0.04 -5.73 4.56
N GLU A 31 0.23 -5.26 5.81
CA GLU A 31 0.00 -6.08 7.02
C GLU A 31 -1.49 -6.29 7.35
N ASP A 32 -2.37 -5.40 6.86
CA ASP A 32 -3.83 -5.51 7.03
C ASP A 32 -4.59 -4.98 5.78
N PRO A 33 -4.48 -5.64 4.62
CA PRO A 33 -5.00 -5.09 3.36
C PRO A 33 -6.52 -5.03 3.31
N GLU A 34 -7.19 -5.81 4.15
CA GLU A 34 -8.66 -5.88 4.28
C GLU A 34 -9.20 -4.89 5.33
N GLU A 35 -8.31 -4.09 5.95
CA GLU A 35 -8.74 -3.05 6.87
C GLU A 35 -9.59 -2.01 6.13
N ALA A 36 -10.82 -1.83 6.60
CA ALA A 36 -11.70 -0.80 6.07
C ALA A 36 -11.16 0.57 6.48
N LEU A 37 -10.65 1.32 5.49
CA LEU A 37 -10.22 2.70 5.65
C LEU A 37 -11.31 3.65 5.18
N GLU A 38 -11.40 4.79 5.85
CA GLU A 38 -12.21 5.88 5.34
C GLU A 38 -11.56 6.52 4.10
N GLY A 39 -12.39 6.84 3.10
CA GLY A 39 -11.94 7.51 1.90
C GLY A 39 -11.78 9.01 2.06
N TYR A 40 -11.40 9.68 0.98
CA TYR A 40 -11.33 11.15 0.94
C TYR A 40 -12.67 11.76 0.56
N THR A 41 -12.86 13.02 0.94
CA THR A 41 -13.99 13.82 0.46
C THR A 41 -13.72 14.29 -0.96
N VAL A 42 -14.54 13.88 -1.91
CA VAL A 42 -14.35 14.16 -3.34
C VAL A 42 -15.64 14.60 -4.01
N LEU A 43 -15.51 15.21 -5.18
CA LEU A 43 -16.58 15.34 -6.17
C LEU A 43 -16.23 14.45 -7.36
N ALA A 44 -17.02 13.42 -7.61
CA ALA A 44 -16.78 12.42 -8.65
C ALA A 44 -17.95 12.32 -9.62
N GLY A 45 -17.65 12.01 -10.87
CA GLY A 45 -18.66 11.65 -11.89
C GLY A 45 -18.40 10.25 -12.42
N ASP A 46 -19.45 9.51 -12.76
CA ASP A 46 -19.36 8.17 -13.33
C ASP A 46 -20.10 8.11 -14.67
N PHE A 47 -19.35 7.94 -15.76
CA PHE A 47 -19.85 7.88 -17.13
C PHE A 47 -19.60 6.50 -17.73
N ILE A 48 -20.60 5.62 -17.64
CA ILE A 48 -20.48 4.22 -18.06
C ILE A 48 -21.27 4.00 -19.34
N ARG A 49 -20.66 3.28 -20.29
CA ARG A 49 -21.29 2.83 -21.52
C ARG A 49 -21.00 1.35 -21.74
N SER A 50 -22.06 0.56 -21.86
CA SER A 50 -21.99 -0.82 -22.34
C SER A 50 -22.03 -0.85 -23.86
N LEU A 51 -21.24 -1.74 -24.44
CA LEU A 51 -21.02 -1.86 -25.88
C LEU A 51 -21.20 -3.32 -26.30
N ALA A 52 -21.61 -3.53 -27.55
CA ALA A 52 -21.66 -4.86 -28.15
C ALA A 52 -20.33 -5.12 -28.88
N GLY A 53 -19.60 -6.17 -28.47
CA GLY A 53 -18.36 -6.59 -29.12
C GLY A 53 -17.24 -6.91 -28.13
N PRO A 54 -15.97 -6.94 -28.61
CA PRO A 54 -14.80 -7.22 -27.77
C PRO A 54 -14.61 -6.27 -26.61
N LEU A 55 -14.89 -4.98 -26.83
CA LEU A 55 -14.98 -3.98 -25.78
C LEU A 55 -16.42 -4.00 -25.25
N GLN A 56 -16.60 -4.52 -24.04
CA GLN A 56 -17.92 -4.75 -23.44
C GLN A 56 -18.38 -3.55 -22.61
N THR A 57 -17.45 -2.92 -21.89
CA THR A 57 -17.72 -1.77 -21.03
C THR A 57 -16.63 -0.74 -21.19
N LEU A 58 -17.02 0.53 -21.26
CA LEU A 58 -16.13 1.67 -21.15
C LEU A 58 -16.68 2.61 -20.08
N ALA A 59 -15.88 2.97 -19.09
CA ALA A 59 -16.26 3.92 -18.05
C ALA A 59 -15.22 5.01 -17.86
N PHE A 60 -15.66 6.26 -17.76
CA PHE A 60 -14.82 7.40 -17.43
C PHE A 60 -15.24 8.00 -16.10
N THR A 61 -14.27 8.17 -15.20
CA THR A 61 -14.49 8.62 -13.82
C THR A 61 -13.59 9.80 -13.49
N PRO A 62 -14.01 11.05 -13.73
CA PRO A 62 -13.30 12.23 -13.25
C PRO A 62 -13.55 12.43 -11.75
N VAL A 63 -12.53 12.89 -11.04
CA VAL A 63 -12.53 13.15 -9.60
C VAL A 63 -11.87 14.50 -9.32
N LEU A 64 -12.54 15.34 -8.55
CA LEU A 64 -11.96 16.54 -7.93
C LEU A 64 -11.77 16.30 -6.44
N LEU A 65 -10.55 16.53 -5.96
CA LEU A 65 -10.14 16.30 -4.58
C LEU A 65 -9.59 17.60 -3.97
N PRO A 66 -10.42 18.36 -3.23
CA PRO A 66 -9.97 19.54 -2.50
C PRO A 66 -9.14 19.14 -1.27
N VAL A 67 -8.11 19.92 -0.96
CA VAL A 67 -7.23 19.76 0.21
C VAL A 67 -7.16 21.09 0.93
N TYR A 68 -7.80 21.20 2.09
CA TYR A 68 -7.84 22.40 2.93
C TYR A 68 -7.64 22.02 4.40
N GLU A 69 -7.43 23.01 5.25
CA GLU A 69 -7.48 22.83 6.71
C GLU A 69 -8.83 22.18 7.07
N ASP A 70 -8.81 21.03 7.75
CA ASP A 70 -9.96 20.15 8.08
C ASP A 70 -10.58 19.33 6.93
N LEU A 71 -10.08 19.43 5.69
CA LEU A 71 -10.60 18.68 4.54
C LEU A 71 -9.48 17.99 3.76
N ASN A 72 -9.37 16.67 3.91
CA ASN A 72 -8.34 15.84 3.28
C ASN A 72 -6.92 16.38 3.57
N ASP A 73 -6.69 17.00 4.72
CA ASP A 73 -5.44 17.66 5.12
C ASP A 73 -4.24 16.69 5.20
N ASP A 74 -4.52 15.41 5.37
CA ASP A 74 -3.57 14.30 5.33
C ASP A 74 -3.33 13.72 3.93
N PHE A 75 -4.01 14.23 2.88
CA PHE A 75 -3.73 13.87 1.50
C PHE A 75 -2.42 14.50 1.01
N GLY A 76 -2.20 15.79 1.24
CA GLY A 76 -1.05 16.51 0.70
C GLY A 76 -1.01 17.96 1.17
N LYS A 77 -0.29 18.83 0.44
CA LYS A 77 -0.22 20.25 0.82
C LYS A 77 -1.60 20.90 0.78
N ALA A 78 -2.01 21.50 1.90
CA ALA A 78 -3.28 22.22 2.03
C ALA A 78 -3.34 23.49 1.16
N GLY A 79 -4.56 23.93 0.84
CA GLY A 79 -4.83 25.12 0.03
C GLY A 79 -4.94 24.86 -1.48
N HIS A 80 -5.15 23.61 -1.87
CA HIS A 80 -5.07 23.17 -3.26
C HIS A 80 -6.25 22.27 -3.65
N VAL A 81 -6.57 22.25 -4.94
CA VAL A 81 -7.54 21.29 -5.52
C VAL A 81 -6.78 20.42 -6.49
N ASN A 82 -6.98 19.11 -6.40
CA ASN A 82 -6.38 18.13 -7.29
C ASN A 82 -7.44 17.57 -8.24
N LEU A 83 -6.99 17.16 -9.42
CA LEU A 83 -7.78 16.51 -10.44
C LEU A 83 -7.23 15.10 -10.64
N ALA A 84 -8.12 14.11 -10.65
CA ALA A 84 -7.79 12.77 -11.07
C ALA A 84 -8.84 12.26 -12.07
N ALA A 85 -8.46 11.28 -12.87
CA ALA A 85 -9.39 10.61 -13.76
C ALA A 85 -9.00 9.15 -13.95
N LYS A 86 -10.02 8.29 -14.08
CA LYS A 86 -9.86 6.89 -14.46
C LYS A 86 -10.67 6.59 -15.72
N LEU A 87 -10.04 5.96 -16.69
CA LEU A 87 -10.68 5.39 -17.88
C LEU A 87 -10.58 3.86 -17.79
N TYR A 88 -11.71 3.23 -17.49
CA TYR A 88 -11.86 1.78 -17.42
C TYR A 88 -12.35 1.21 -18.75
N ALA A 89 -11.81 0.08 -19.16
CA ALA A 89 -12.26 -0.71 -20.30
C ALA A 89 -12.31 -2.20 -19.93
N LEU A 90 -13.44 -2.85 -20.19
CA LEU A 90 -13.56 -4.32 -20.17
C LEU A 90 -13.36 -4.82 -21.60
N LEU A 91 -12.16 -5.29 -21.92
CA LEU A 91 -11.76 -5.72 -23.27
C LEU A 91 -11.35 -7.19 -23.27
N TRP A 92 -12.04 -8.03 -24.05
CA TRP A 92 -11.81 -9.49 -24.08
C TRP A 92 -11.75 -10.12 -22.68
N ASP A 93 -12.73 -9.81 -21.84
CA ASP A 93 -12.81 -10.27 -20.44
C ASP A 93 -11.54 -9.93 -19.62
N THR A 94 -10.90 -8.81 -19.97
CA THR A 94 -9.75 -8.23 -19.27
C THR A 94 -10.15 -6.86 -18.78
N ASP A 95 -10.03 -6.65 -17.47
CA ASP A 95 -10.18 -5.34 -16.86
C ASP A 95 -8.92 -4.53 -17.15
N LEU A 96 -9.06 -3.35 -17.74
CA LEU A 96 -7.98 -2.41 -18.03
C LEU A 96 -8.37 -1.04 -17.48
N ASP A 97 -7.50 -0.42 -16.69
CA ASP A 97 -7.67 0.96 -16.23
C ASP A 97 -6.49 1.82 -16.67
N LEU A 98 -6.77 3.02 -17.18
CA LEU A 98 -5.82 4.11 -17.36
C LEU A 98 -6.14 5.21 -16.37
N LEU A 99 -5.15 5.65 -15.60
CA LEU A 99 -5.31 6.56 -14.49
C LEU A 99 -4.42 7.79 -14.68
N PHE A 100 -4.94 8.94 -14.25
CA PHE A 100 -4.22 10.20 -14.27
C PHE A 100 -4.50 10.97 -12.99
N PHE A 101 -3.48 11.64 -12.46
CA PHE A 101 -3.60 12.53 -11.32
C PHE A 101 -2.70 13.75 -11.51
N THR A 102 -3.20 14.94 -11.17
CA THR A 102 -2.41 16.18 -11.14
C THR A 102 -2.98 17.18 -10.13
N GLY A 103 -2.13 18.09 -9.64
CA GLY A 103 -2.50 19.13 -8.70
C GLY A 103 -1.25 19.71 -8.01
N ALA A 104 -1.42 20.76 -7.22
CA ALA A 104 -0.31 21.36 -6.47
C ALA A 104 -0.04 20.65 -5.12
N SER A 105 -0.93 19.76 -4.68
CA SER A 105 -0.80 19.06 -3.37
C SER A 105 0.17 17.88 -3.43
N ARG A 106 0.27 17.23 -4.58
CA ARG A 106 1.14 16.08 -4.88
C ARG A 106 1.58 16.14 -6.34
N THR A 107 2.68 15.48 -6.67
CA THR A 107 3.21 15.43 -8.03
C THR A 107 2.25 14.76 -9.03
N THR A 108 2.45 15.06 -10.32
CA THR A 108 1.65 14.48 -11.41
C THR A 108 1.96 13.00 -11.59
N ARG A 109 0.93 12.18 -11.80
CA ARG A 109 1.05 10.73 -11.94
C ARG A 109 0.24 10.20 -13.11
N TRP A 110 0.80 9.17 -13.76
CA TRP A 110 0.13 8.37 -14.77
C TRP A 110 0.10 6.93 -14.30
N GLY A 111 -1.03 6.26 -14.46
CA GLY A 111 -1.22 4.89 -14.02
C GLY A 111 -1.82 4.02 -15.11
N PHE A 112 -1.45 2.75 -15.09
CA PHE A 112 -2.10 1.70 -15.86
C PHE A 112 -2.23 0.47 -14.96
N ASP A 113 -3.39 -0.18 -14.99
CA ASP A 113 -3.56 -1.48 -14.36
C ASP A 113 -4.34 -2.44 -15.26
N PHE A 114 -4.16 -3.73 -14.98
CA PHE A 114 -4.95 -4.79 -15.59
C PHE A 114 -5.23 -5.93 -14.62
N SER A 115 -6.34 -6.63 -14.83
CA SER A 115 -6.60 -7.95 -14.24
C SER A 115 -7.31 -8.86 -15.24
N LYS A 116 -6.94 -10.14 -15.22
CA LYS A 116 -7.53 -11.17 -16.07
C LYS A 116 -7.59 -12.51 -15.35
N ASN A 117 -8.77 -13.12 -15.35
CA ASN A 117 -8.91 -14.54 -15.04
C ASN A 117 -8.49 -15.37 -16.26
N LEU A 118 -7.32 -16.01 -16.20
CA LEU A 118 -6.87 -16.94 -17.25
C LEU A 118 -7.66 -18.26 -17.17
N LEU A 119 -8.03 -18.65 -15.95
CA LEU A 119 -8.94 -19.75 -15.63
C LEU A 119 -9.87 -19.28 -14.50
N PRO A 120 -11.01 -19.94 -14.24
CA PRO A 120 -11.92 -19.55 -13.15
C PRO A 120 -11.28 -19.52 -11.74
N HIS A 121 -10.14 -20.17 -11.58
CA HIS A 121 -9.41 -20.30 -10.32
C HIS A 121 -7.99 -19.75 -10.41
N PHE A 122 -7.63 -19.05 -11.50
CA PHE A 122 -6.30 -18.46 -11.70
C PHE A 122 -6.41 -17.07 -12.33
N GLU A 123 -6.06 -16.05 -11.55
CA GLU A 123 -6.03 -14.65 -11.93
C GLU A 123 -4.58 -14.16 -12.04
N ILE A 124 -4.34 -13.31 -13.03
CA ILE A 124 -3.13 -12.48 -13.12
C ILE A 124 -3.54 -11.02 -13.08
N HIS A 125 -2.73 -10.18 -12.45
CA HIS A 125 -2.95 -8.75 -12.40
C HIS A 125 -1.63 -7.99 -12.35
N GLY A 126 -1.68 -6.71 -12.71
CA GLY A 126 -0.53 -5.85 -12.61
C GLY A 126 -0.89 -4.38 -12.64
N GLU A 127 -0.01 -3.57 -12.09
CA GLU A 127 -0.13 -2.12 -12.01
C GLU A 127 1.22 -1.47 -12.36
N ALA A 128 1.17 -0.30 -12.99
CA ALA A 128 2.32 0.53 -13.28
C ALA A 128 1.95 1.99 -13.07
N ALA A 129 2.73 2.69 -12.25
CA ALA A 129 2.56 4.12 -12.00
C ALA A 129 3.86 4.87 -12.30
N TRP A 130 3.76 5.91 -13.12
CA TRP A 130 4.83 6.86 -13.37
C TRP A 130 4.57 8.15 -12.61
N VAL A 131 5.45 8.47 -11.66
CA VAL A 131 5.37 9.66 -10.82
C VAL A 131 6.42 10.65 -11.31
N LYS A 132 5.96 11.84 -11.71
CA LYS A 132 6.82 12.90 -12.24
C LYS A 132 7.43 13.74 -11.13
N ASP A 133 8.66 14.20 -11.30
CA ASP A 133 9.29 15.23 -10.46
C ASP A 133 9.19 14.91 -8.94
N PHE A 134 9.34 13.63 -8.58
CA PHE A 134 9.26 13.16 -7.21
C PHE A 134 10.51 13.60 -6.43
N PRO A 135 10.37 14.28 -5.27
CA PRO A 135 11.51 14.67 -4.45
C PRO A 135 12.05 13.45 -3.70
N LYS A 136 12.83 12.61 -4.38
CA LYS A 136 13.41 11.39 -3.82
C LYS A 136 14.47 11.77 -2.80
N LYS A 137 14.35 11.19 -1.60
CA LYS A 137 15.31 11.35 -0.52
C LYS A 137 16.40 10.29 -0.60
N SER A 138 17.62 10.70 -0.36
CA SER A 138 18.75 9.81 -0.09
C SER A 138 19.44 10.19 1.22
N PHE A 139 20.04 9.19 1.84
CA PHE A 139 20.71 9.27 3.13
C PHE A 139 22.16 8.80 3.03
N PRO A 140 23.04 9.58 2.36
CA PRO A 140 24.45 9.25 2.32
C PRO A 140 25.07 9.17 3.72
N ALA A 141 26.21 8.49 3.81
CA ALA A 141 27.02 8.46 5.01
C ALA A 141 27.31 9.86 5.58
N ALA A 142 27.55 9.91 6.90
CA ALA A 142 27.78 11.14 7.68
C ALA A 142 26.54 12.02 7.92
N GLY A 143 25.34 11.43 8.00
CA GLY A 143 24.14 12.08 8.49
C GLY A 143 23.60 13.20 7.57
N GLN A 144 23.88 13.11 6.28
CA GLN A 144 23.37 14.05 5.29
C GLN A 144 22.01 13.58 4.75
N THR A 145 21.13 14.51 4.39
CA THR A 145 19.98 14.24 3.53
C THR A 145 20.13 14.99 2.24
N LEU A 146 19.98 14.29 1.12
CA LEU A 146 19.84 14.91 -0.17
C LEU A 146 18.41 14.66 -0.66
N SER A 147 17.84 15.66 -1.33
CA SER A 147 16.55 15.55 -1.99
C SER A 147 16.77 15.88 -3.45
N THR A 148 16.55 14.90 -4.32
CA THR A 148 16.71 15.06 -5.77
C THR A 148 15.36 14.87 -6.44
N GLU A 149 14.96 15.84 -7.25
CA GLU A 149 13.76 15.69 -8.08
C GLU A 149 14.08 14.72 -9.23
N THR A 150 13.34 13.61 -9.27
CA THR A 150 13.47 12.59 -10.31
C THR A 150 12.12 12.00 -10.65
N ASP A 151 11.99 11.52 -11.87
CA ASP A 151 10.87 10.63 -12.21
C ASP A 151 11.09 9.27 -11.57
N VAL A 152 10.05 8.71 -10.97
CA VAL A 152 10.08 7.36 -10.38
C VAL A 152 8.95 6.52 -10.93
N TRP A 153 9.17 5.21 -10.91
CA TRP A 153 8.18 4.24 -11.33
C TRP A 153 7.86 3.28 -10.20
N ASN A 154 6.57 3.01 -10.02
CA ASN A 154 6.10 1.96 -9.13
C ASN A 154 5.44 0.88 -9.98
N TYR A 155 5.73 -0.38 -9.72
CA TYR A 155 5.17 -1.50 -10.47
C TYR A 155 4.70 -2.59 -9.52
N LEU A 156 3.60 -3.24 -9.87
CA LEU A 156 3.13 -4.43 -9.17
C LEU A 156 2.78 -5.49 -10.21
N PHE A 157 3.15 -6.73 -9.93
CA PHE A 157 2.68 -7.89 -10.66
C PHE A 157 2.27 -8.98 -9.68
N GLY A 158 1.09 -9.53 -9.87
CA GLY A 158 0.55 -10.51 -8.95
C GLY A 158 -0.25 -11.61 -9.61
N ILE A 159 -0.44 -12.68 -8.84
CA ILE A 159 -1.28 -13.81 -9.17
C ILE A 159 -2.18 -14.15 -8.00
N ARG A 160 -3.39 -14.64 -8.29
CA ARG A 160 -4.25 -15.33 -7.32
C ARG A 160 -4.60 -16.72 -7.86
N TYR A 161 -4.37 -17.74 -7.05
CA TYR A 161 -4.72 -19.13 -7.37
C TYR A 161 -5.60 -19.75 -6.27
N LEU A 162 -6.70 -20.39 -6.66
CA LEU A 162 -7.56 -21.16 -5.76
C LEU A 162 -7.37 -22.66 -6.04
N THR A 163 -6.88 -23.41 -5.05
CA THR A 163 -6.69 -24.86 -5.18
C THR A 163 -8.02 -25.62 -5.06
N GLN A 164 -7.99 -26.91 -5.40
CA GLN A 164 -9.14 -27.80 -5.16
C GLN A 164 -9.45 -28.01 -3.67
N SER A 165 -8.47 -27.84 -2.79
CA SER A 165 -8.66 -27.91 -1.33
C SER A 165 -9.16 -26.58 -0.74
N GLU A 166 -9.64 -25.67 -1.59
CA GLU A 166 -10.05 -24.30 -1.20
C GLU A 166 -8.96 -23.48 -0.50
N LEU A 167 -7.68 -23.76 -0.81
CA LEU A 167 -6.57 -22.91 -0.41
C LEU A 167 -6.45 -21.76 -1.42
N THR A 168 -6.58 -20.52 -0.96
CA THR A 168 -6.29 -19.33 -1.76
C THR A 168 -4.84 -18.94 -1.57
N VAL A 169 -4.12 -18.77 -2.68
CA VAL A 169 -2.73 -18.32 -2.74
C VAL A 169 -2.69 -17.00 -3.49
N ILE A 170 -2.18 -15.95 -2.85
CA ILE A 170 -1.91 -14.64 -3.46
C ILE A 170 -0.41 -14.43 -3.40
N LEU A 171 0.21 -14.14 -4.54
CA LEU A 171 1.63 -13.82 -4.65
C LEU A 171 1.78 -12.54 -5.45
N GLU A 172 2.45 -11.53 -4.89
CA GLU A 172 2.70 -10.25 -5.55
C GLU A 172 4.16 -9.85 -5.42
N TYR A 173 4.75 -9.36 -6.50
CA TYR A 173 5.97 -8.58 -6.49
C TYR A 173 5.61 -7.11 -6.61
N TYR A 174 6.20 -6.27 -5.76
CA TYR A 174 6.00 -4.83 -5.75
C TYR A 174 7.35 -4.12 -5.79
N HIS A 175 7.50 -3.23 -6.77
CA HIS A 175 8.59 -2.27 -6.86
C HIS A 175 8.06 -0.86 -6.52
N ASN A 176 8.66 -0.25 -5.51
CA ASN A 176 8.41 1.07 -4.98
C ASN A 176 9.57 2.00 -5.35
N GLY A 177 9.49 2.68 -6.50
CA GLY A 177 10.52 3.63 -6.91
C GLY A 177 10.63 4.87 -6.01
N GLU A 178 9.61 5.13 -5.19
CA GLU A 178 9.64 6.15 -4.12
C GLU A 178 10.44 5.71 -2.89
N GLY A 179 10.79 4.41 -2.81
CA GLY A 179 11.58 3.84 -1.73
C GLY A 179 13.03 4.34 -1.69
N VAL A 180 13.71 4.03 -0.59
CA VAL A 180 15.11 4.37 -0.36
C VAL A 180 16.01 3.18 -0.68
N ASP A 181 17.24 3.49 -1.07
CA ASP A 181 18.26 2.48 -1.28
C ASP A 181 18.58 1.74 0.05
N PRO A 182 18.81 0.42 0.04
CA PRO A 182 19.19 -0.31 1.24
C PRO A 182 20.44 0.26 1.95
N ASP A 183 21.45 0.74 1.22
CA ASP A 183 22.64 1.35 1.84
C ASP A 183 22.27 2.67 2.54
N ASP A 184 21.36 3.45 1.96
CA ASP A 184 20.84 4.68 2.57
C ASP A 184 20.02 4.38 3.83
N LEU A 185 19.21 3.31 3.82
CA LEU A 185 18.47 2.89 5.00
C LEU A 185 19.42 2.45 6.13
N GLU A 186 20.47 1.71 5.82
CA GLU A 186 21.51 1.33 6.79
C GLU A 186 22.22 2.57 7.37
N ASN A 187 22.56 3.55 6.53
CA ASN A 187 23.15 4.82 6.97
C ASN A 187 22.19 5.62 7.88
N LEU A 188 20.89 5.58 7.60
CA LEU A 188 19.87 6.21 8.43
C LEU A 188 19.81 5.55 9.82
N TYR A 189 19.80 4.22 9.88
CA TYR A 189 19.84 3.49 11.17
C TYR A 189 21.14 3.77 11.93
N ALA A 190 22.29 3.75 11.26
CA ALA A 190 23.56 4.11 11.88
C ALA A 190 23.54 5.54 12.47
N SER A 191 22.91 6.49 11.77
CA SER A 191 22.78 7.88 12.26
C SER A 191 21.87 7.99 13.48
N ILE A 192 20.87 7.10 13.58
CA ILE A 192 19.99 7.00 14.76
C ILE A 192 20.76 6.43 15.95
N ASP A 193 21.53 5.36 15.73
CA ASP A 193 22.39 4.74 16.75
C ASP A 193 23.40 5.74 17.31
N ASP A 194 24.13 6.44 16.44
CA ASP A 194 25.12 7.45 16.83
C ASP A 194 24.47 8.58 17.67
N ALA A 195 23.28 9.03 17.28
CA ALA A 195 22.53 10.06 18.02
C ALA A 195 22.07 9.54 19.39
N TYR A 196 21.64 8.28 19.47
CA TYR A 196 21.21 7.65 20.70
C TYR A 196 22.38 7.43 21.68
N ASP A 197 23.53 6.97 21.20
CA ASP A 197 24.75 6.81 22.00
C ASP A 197 25.22 8.15 22.58
N ALA A 198 25.19 9.21 21.77
CA ALA A 198 25.52 10.56 22.21
C ALA A 198 24.48 11.09 23.22
N TYR A 199 23.20 10.79 23.04
CA TYR A 199 22.15 11.13 24.00
C TYR A 199 22.34 10.41 25.34
N GLN A 200 22.71 9.12 25.35
CA GLN A 200 22.99 8.40 26.60
C GLN A 200 24.11 9.04 27.43
N GLN A 201 25.10 9.65 26.77
CA GLN A 201 26.24 10.30 27.43
C GLN A 201 25.92 11.71 27.92
N THR A 202 25.07 12.46 27.21
CA THR A 202 24.87 13.90 27.43
C THR A 202 23.50 14.26 28.02
N GLY A 203 22.49 13.41 27.79
CA GLY A 203 21.09 13.68 28.09
C GLY A 203 20.47 14.78 27.21
N ASP A 204 21.13 15.22 26.13
CA ASP A 204 20.64 16.31 25.27
C ASP A 204 19.76 15.77 24.12
N PRO A 205 18.43 15.96 24.16
CA PRO A 205 17.54 15.50 23.10
C PRO A 205 17.71 16.25 21.77
N ALA A 206 18.42 17.39 21.75
CA ALA A 206 18.69 18.14 20.52
C ALA A 206 19.53 17.35 19.50
N LEU A 207 20.21 16.29 19.95
CA LEU A 207 21.02 15.41 19.11
C LEU A 207 20.20 14.59 18.09
N PHE A 208 18.90 14.42 18.32
CA PHE A 208 17.98 13.83 17.33
C PHE A 208 17.47 14.83 16.30
N GLY A 209 17.79 16.12 16.44
CA GLY A 209 17.38 17.17 15.51
C GLY A 209 17.70 16.85 14.04
N PRO A 210 18.95 16.43 13.71
CA PRO A 210 19.32 15.99 12.38
C PRO A 210 18.46 14.81 11.88
N VAL A 211 18.34 13.74 12.67
CA VAL A 211 17.53 12.54 12.35
C VAL A 211 16.08 12.92 12.01
N ASN A 212 15.47 13.79 12.81
CA ASN A 212 14.10 14.26 12.57
C ASN A 212 13.98 15.05 11.26
N GLN A 213 15.03 15.74 10.83
CA GLN A 213 15.07 16.41 9.53
C GLN A 213 15.23 15.40 8.38
N LEU A 214 15.98 14.31 8.59
CA LEU A 214 16.12 13.23 7.61
C LEU A 214 14.75 12.63 7.24
N VAL A 215 13.87 12.48 8.23
CA VAL A 215 12.60 11.74 8.16
C VAL A 215 11.39 12.60 7.71
N GLY A 216 11.59 13.87 7.33
CA GLY A 216 10.52 14.74 6.81
C GLY A 216 9.89 14.28 5.48
N GLY A 217 8.85 14.99 5.02
CA GLY A 217 7.97 14.62 3.89
C GLY A 217 8.59 13.86 2.71
N GLY A 218 7.86 12.83 2.25
CA GLY A 218 8.25 11.94 1.14
C GLY A 218 8.77 10.57 1.61
N PHE A 219 9.29 10.46 2.84
CA PHE A 219 9.76 9.21 3.42
C PHE A 219 8.64 8.47 4.19
N THR A 220 8.66 7.13 4.16
CA THR A 220 7.70 6.27 4.88
C THR A 220 8.41 5.19 5.68
N TRP A 221 8.08 5.07 6.97
CA TRP A 221 8.61 4.02 7.86
C TRP A 221 7.97 2.65 7.66
N ARG A 222 6.80 2.59 7.01
CA ARG A 222 6.04 1.33 6.93
C ARG A 222 6.80 0.29 6.10
N ASN A 223 7.15 0.69 4.87
CA ASN A 223 7.89 -0.09 3.89
C ASN A 223 8.83 0.87 3.13
N PRO A 224 9.97 1.27 3.74
CA PRO A 224 10.89 2.26 3.19
C PRO A 224 11.66 1.81 1.95
N LEU A 225 11.96 0.51 1.80
CA LEU A 225 12.75 -0.04 0.69
C LEU A 225 12.00 -0.08 -0.64
N GLU A 226 12.70 -0.50 -1.70
CA GLU A 226 12.22 -0.46 -3.09
C GLU A 226 11.53 -1.75 -3.53
N ASP A 227 11.92 -2.93 -3.06
CA ASP A 227 11.45 -4.20 -3.62
C ASP A 227 10.87 -5.12 -2.56
N TYR A 228 9.63 -5.56 -2.79
CA TYR A 228 8.94 -6.47 -1.89
C TYR A 228 8.34 -7.67 -2.62
N LEU A 229 8.31 -8.79 -1.90
CA LEU A 229 7.52 -9.96 -2.25
C LEU A 229 6.45 -10.18 -1.17
N TYR A 230 5.21 -10.33 -1.60
CA TYR A 230 4.08 -10.62 -0.73
C TYR A 230 3.50 -11.99 -1.06
N LEU A 231 3.37 -12.83 -0.05
CA LEU A 231 2.70 -14.11 -0.13
C LEU A 231 1.60 -14.17 0.92
N ARG A 232 0.37 -14.44 0.52
CA ARG A 232 -0.74 -14.74 1.44
C ARG A 232 -1.38 -16.07 1.09
N LEU A 233 -1.50 -16.91 2.10
CA LEU A 233 -2.16 -18.21 2.06
C LEU A 233 -3.39 -18.14 2.96
N ILE A 234 -4.57 -18.49 2.43
CA ILE A 234 -5.82 -18.50 3.19
C ILE A 234 -6.49 -19.84 2.96
N GLN A 235 -6.64 -20.64 4.02
CA GLN A 235 -7.34 -21.91 3.95
C GLN A 235 -8.79 -21.69 4.35
N LYS A 236 -9.72 -22.00 3.44
CA LYS A 236 -11.14 -21.93 3.75
C LYS A 236 -11.56 -23.12 4.62
N GLU A 237 -12.23 -22.81 5.72
CA GLU A 237 -12.99 -23.74 6.59
C GLU A 237 -12.32 -25.09 6.85
N PRO A 238 -11.05 -25.13 7.31
CA PRO A 238 -10.38 -26.40 7.56
C PRO A 238 -11.04 -27.15 8.72
N PHE A 239 -10.92 -28.48 8.69
CA PHE A 239 -11.45 -29.38 9.72
C PHE A 239 -12.98 -29.30 9.88
N ASP A 240 -13.70 -28.92 8.83
CA ASP A 240 -15.15 -28.74 8.82
C ASP A 240 -15.66 -27.68 9.82
N ILE A 241 -14.81 -26.70 10.16
CA ILE A 241 -15.19 -25.57 11.02
C ILE A 241 -15.72 -24.44 10.12
N LEU A 242 -17.04 -24.29 10.08
CA LEU A 242 -17.73 -23.27 9.29
C LEU A 242 -17.28 -21.85 9.68
N TYR A 243 -17.03 -20.99 8.71
CA TYR A 243 -16.55 -19.60 8.87
C TYR A 243 -15.22 -19.42 9.61
N PHE A 244 -14.42 -20.48 9.75
CA PHE A 244 -13.05 -20.39 10.26
C PHE A 244 -12.07 -20.36 9.10
N ASN A 245 -11.29 -19.28 8.96
CA ASN A 245 -10.31 -19.14 7.88
C ASN A 245 -8.95 -18.77 8.46
N PRO A 246 -8.07 -19.75 8.75
CA PRO A 246 -6.70 -19.45 9.07
C PRO A 246 -5.96 -18.95 7.83
N ALA A 247 -5.09 -17.98 8.04
CA ALA A 247 -4.24 -17.41 7.02
C ALA A 247 -2.80 -17.25 7.51
N CYS A 248 -1.88 -17.15 6.56
CA CYS A 248 -0.50 -16.80 6.82
C CYS A 248 -0.06 -15.83 5.73
N THR A 249 0.48 -14.68 6.16
CA THR A 249 1.04 -13.67 5.25
C THR A 249 2.54 -13.54 5.51
N ILE A 250 3.32 -13.46 4.44
CA ILE A 250 4.75 -13.18 4.47
C ILE A 250 5.00 -11.97 3.58
N ILE A 251 5.68 -10.97 4.14
CA ILE A 251 6.11 -9.77 3.42
C ILE A 251 7.62 -9.75 3.48
N THR A 252 8.31 -9.94 2.37
CA THR A 252 9.77 -9.97 2.30
C THR A 252 10.28 -8.70 1.65
N ALA A 253 11.16 -7.98 2.33
CA ALA A 253 11.97 -6.92 1.73
C ALA A 253 13.09 -7.60 0.93
N LEU A 254 13.01 -7.54 -0.40
CA LEU A 254 13.95 -8.24 -1.28
C LEU A 254 15.33 -7.58 -1.27
N ASN A 255 15.42 -6.29 -0.92
CA ASN A 255 16.68 -5.54 -0.89
C ASN A 255 17.62 -6.02 0.23
N ASP A 256 17.10 -6.39 1.40
CA ASP A 256 17.91 -6.80 2.57
C ASP A 256 17.62 -8.23 3.08
N GLY A 257 16.64 -8.93 2.47
CA GLY A 257 16.26 -10.29 2.80
C GLY A 257 15.49 -10.46 4.11
N SER A 258 15.21 -9.36 4.81
CA SER A 258 14.37 -9.36 6.01
C SER A 258 12.89 -9.56 5.64
N PHE A 259 12.08 -10.07 6.56
CA PHE A 259 10.68 -10.33 6.29
C PHE A 259 9.79 -10.20 7.53
N ASN A 260 8.50 -10.02 7.30
CA ASN A 260 7.46 -10.06 8.31
C ASN A 260 6.59 -11.29 8.12
N LEU A 261 6.44 -12.09 9.18
CA LEU A 261 5.57 -13.26 9.20
C LEU A 261 4.32 -12.97 10.03
N ILE A 262 3.15 -13.13 9.40
CA ILE A 262 1.86 -12.78 9.98
C ILE A 262 0.90 -13.97 9.91
N PRO A 263 0.93 -14.91 10.88
CA PRO A 263 -0.12 -15.90 11.03
C PRO A 263 -1.40 -15.23 11.57
N GLU A 264 -2.54 -15.70 11.07
CA GLU A 264 -3.85 -15.15 11.37
C GLU A 264 -4.90 -16.25 11.48
N LEU A 265 -5.81 -16.09 12.43
CA LEU A 265 -7.00 -16.89 12.60
C LEU A 265 -8.22 -15.96 12.56
N SER A 266 -9.10 -16.14 11.58
CA SER A 266 -10.38 -15.44 11.51
C SER A 266 -11.55 -16.42 11.74
N TYR A 267 -12.54 -16.01 12.54
CA TYR A 267 -13.70 -16.84 12.86
C TYR A 267 -14.97 -16.00 13.02
N SER A 268 -16.02 -16.34 12.28
CA SER A 268 -17.33 -15.71 12.38
C SER A 268 -18.39 -16.72 12.83
N PRO A 269 -18.47 -17.05 14.14
CA PRO A 269 -19.36 -18.11 14.65
C PRO A 269 -20.85 -17.84 14.43
N VAL A 270 -21.22 -16.56 14.37
CA VAL A 270 -22.60 -16.10 14.17
C VAL A 270 -22.58 -14.86 13.27
N THR A 271 -23.70 -14.57 12.61
CA THR A 271 -23.82 -13.52 11.58
C THR A 271 -23.31 -12.15 12.00
N ASN A 272 -23.46 -11.79 13.28
CA ASN A 272 -23.15 -10.45 13.77
C ASN A 272 -21.84 -10.38 14.58
N LEU A 273 -21.02 -11.43 14.57
CA LEU A 273 -19.78 -11.49 15.36
C LEU A 273 -18.61 -11.96 14.50
N GLU A 274 -17.57 -11.15 14.43
CA GLU A 274 -16.28 -11.51 13.83
C GLU A 274 -15.19 -11.48 14.90
N LEU A 275 -14.41 -12.55 14.95
CA LEU A 275 -13.23 -12.70 15.80
C LEU A 275 -12.01 -12.85 14.90
N ARG A 276 -10.95 -12.08 15.17
CA ARG A 276 -9.67 -12.20 14.46
C ARG A 276 -8.52 -12.15 15.45
N LEU A 277 -7.66 -13.16 15.41
CA LEU A 277 -6.41 -13.22 16.15
C LEU A 277 -5.27 -13.24 15.14
N ARG A 278 -4.33 -12.31 15.24
CA ARG A 278 -3.12 -12.31 14.41
C ARG A 278 -1.88 -12.07 15.25
N SER A 279 -0.76 -12.60 14.78
CA SER A 279 0.57 -12.29 15.32
C SER A 279 1.39 -11.67 14.21
N VAL A 280 2.21 -10.67 14.50
CA VAL A 280 3.16 -10.05 13.59
C VAL A 280 4.54 -10.34 14.15
N VAL A 281 5.39 -10.98 13.35
CA VAL A 281 6.74 -11.40 13.74
C VAL A 281 7.72 -10.90 12.68
N PRO A 282 8.32 -9.71 12.89
CA PRO A 282 9.42 -9.22 12.08
C PRO A 282 10.65 -10.11 12.28
N VAL A 283 11.35 -10.42 11.19
CA VAL A 283 12.56 -11.25 11.19
C VAL A 283 13.58 -10.58 10.28
N GLY A 284 14.71 -10.18 10.85
CA GLY A 284 15.80 -9.51 10.16
C GLY A 284 17.05 -9.46 11.01
N GLY A 285 18.17 -9.07 10.40
CA GLY A 285 19.40 -8.73 11.13
C GLY A 285 19.44 -7.26 11.54
N ASP A 286 20.50 -6.88 12.24
CA ASP A 286 20.78 -5.48 12.57
C ASP A 286 20.74 -4.62 11.29
N LYS A 287 20.11 -3.45 11.37
CA LYS A 287 19.96 -2.46 10.30
C LYS A 287 19.21 -2.93 9.06
N THR A 288 18.42 -3.99 9.17
CA THR A 288 17.44 -4.39 8.14
C THR A 288 16.06 -3.82 8.44
N GLU A 289 15.21 -3.63 7.43
CA GLU A 289 13.87 -3.06 7.59
C GLU A 289 13.04 -3.78 8.65
N TYR A 290 13.01 -5.12 8.60
CA TYR A 290 12.25 -5.90 9.58
C TYR A 290 13.02 -6.22 10.86
N GLY A 291 14.34 -6.08 10.88
CA GLY A 291 15.14 -6.17 12.12
C GLY A 291 15.00 -4.94 13.02
N GLU A 292 14.80 -3.76 12.41
CA GLU A 292 14.69 -2.48 13.11
C GLU A 292 13.24 -2.06 13.45
N LYS A 293 12.26 -2.96 13.27
CA LYS A 293 10.89 -2.69 13.73
C LYS A 293 10.90 -2.61 15.26
N GLN A 294 10.13 -1.65 15.80
CA GLN A 294 10.10 -1.37 17.24
C GLN A 294 9.70 -2.55 18.14
N ASN A 295 9.06 -3.59 17.61
CA ASN A 295 8.63 -4.75 18.36
C ASN A 295 9.21 -6.03 17.73
N ASP A 296 9.79 -6.90 18.55
CA ASP A 296 10.22 -8.25 18.14
C ASP A 296 9.02 -9.13 17.71
N TRP A 297 7.86 -8.90 18.33
CA TRP A 297 6.60 -9.51 17.97
C TRP A 297 5.42 -8.70 18.51
N ARG A 298 4.27 -8.81 17.85
CA ARG A 298 3.00 -8.20 18.29
C ARG A 298 1.87 -9.19 18.13
N VAL A 299 1.00 -9.33 19.13
CA VAL A 299 -0.23 -10.12 19.02
C VAL A 299 -1.42 -9.19 19.12
N GLU A 300 -2.38 -9.36 18.23
CA GLU A 300 -3.60 -8.57 18.18
C GLU A 300 -4.82 -9.47 18.16
N PHE A 301 -5.75 -9.20 19.06
CA PHE A 301 -7.08 -9.79 19.05
C PHE A 301 -8.10 -8.69 18.77
N ARG A 302 -8.94 -8.91 17.76
CA ARG A 302 -9.99 -8.00 17.32
C ARG A 302 -11.34 -8.72 17.38
N LEU A 303 -12.31 -8.06 18.02
CA LEU A 303 -13.71 -8.47 18.05
C LEU A 303 -14.54 -7.37 17.41
N ARG A 304 -15.37 -7.71 16.42
CA ARG A 304 -16.36 -6.81 15.82
C ARG A 304 -17.75 -7.37 16.00
N TYR A 305 -18.66 -6.52 16.46
CA TYR A 305 -20.08 -6.84 16.61
C TYR A 305 -20.93 -5.86 15.81
N PHE A 306 -21.81 -6.39 14.96
CA PHE A 306 -22.72 -5.60 14.12
C PHE A 306 -24.12 -5.57 14.74
N PHE A 307 -24.68 -4.37 14.88
CA PHE A 307 -26.00 -4.12 15.47
C PHE A 307 -27.01 -3.61 14.44
#